data_AF-A0A416VRB4-F1
#
_entry.id   AF-A0A416VRB4-F1
#
_cell.length_a   1.000
_cell.length_b   1.000
_cell.length_c   1.000
_cell.angle_alpha   90.00
_cell.angle_beta   90.00
_cell.angle_gamma   90.00
#
_symmetry.space_group_name_H-M   'P 1'
#
loop_
_entity.id
_entity.type
_entity.pdbx_description
1 polymer ?
#
loop_
_entity_poly.entity_id
_entity_poly.type
_entity_poly.pdbx_seq_one_letter_code
_entity_poly.pdbx_strand_id
1 'polypeptide(L)'
;MIAIELIGGLDSRLYELVAPLVMNPEVLRQNRNYPFKTTKKHQWLIAISQENVIGFLPMEIRDKQVIINNYYTKEENQEVLDLLIKNAIKFFGDDYYLVSVTQRQHIPTFLQNGFTIELEWKNYVKMKKAE
;
A
#
# COMPACT_ATOMS: atom_id res chain seq x y z
N MET A 1 -7.98 13.81 12.42
CA MET A 1 -6.61 13.94 11.90
C MET A 1 -6.13 12.54 11.59
N ILE A 2 -5.57 12.33 10.39
CA ILE A 2 -4.99 11.03 10.01
C ILE A 2 -3.48 11.14 10.21
N ALA A 3 -2.91 10.25 11.01
CA ALA A 3 -1.47 10.10 11.16
C ALA A 3 -0.96 9.00 10.22
N ILE A 4 0.24 9.20 9.66
CA ILE A 4 0.90 8.21 8.82
C ILE A 4 2.19 7.77 9.51
N GLU A 5 2.31 6.47 9.77
CA GLU A 5 3.52 5.85 10.32
C GLU A 5 4.20 4.98 9.27
N LEU A 6 5.53 5.12 9.12
CA LEU A 6 6.36 4.23 8.31
C LEU A 6 7.03 3.20 9.23
N ILE A 7 6.70 1.92 9.06
CA ILE A 7 7.10 0.85 9.97
C ILE A 7 7.81 -0.27 9.21
N GLY A 8 8.90 -0.78 9.78
CA GLY A 8 9.64 -1.91 9.22
C GLY A 8 8.81 -3.21 9.20
N GLY A 9 9.00 -4.03 8.16
CA GLY A 9 8.20 -5.23 7.92
C GLY A 9 8.27 -6.33 8.98
N LEU A 10 9.26 -6.30 9.87
CA LEU A 10 9.42 -7.23 11.01
C LEU A 10 9.36 -6.53 12.37
N ASP A 11 8.99 -5.25 12.40
CA ASP A 11 8.81 -4.50 13.64
C ASP A 11 7.60 -5.05 14.43
N SER A 12 7.73 -5.25 15.74
CA SER A 12 6.64 -5.77 16.58
C SER A 12 5.39 -4.90 16.51
N ARG A 13 5.56 -3.58 16.42
CA ARG A 13 4.47 -2.60 16.32
C ARG A 13 3.63 -2.82 15.07
N LEU A 14 4.25 -3.25 13.97
CA LEU A 14 3.51 -3.55 12.75
C LEU A 14 2.47 -4.63 13.01
N TYR A 15 2.87 -5.73 13.66
CA TYR A 15 1.97 -6.85 13.95
C TYR A 15 0.83 -6.44 14.88
N GLU A 16 1.11 -5.64 15.91
CA GLU A 16 0.07 -5.12 16.81
C GLU A 16 -1.01 -4.33 16.05
N LEU A 17 -0.59 -3.49 15.10
CA LEU A 17 -1.49 -2.63 14.33
C LEU A 17 -2.30 -3.41 13.28
N VAL A 18 -1.66 -4.32 12.55
CA VAL A 18 -2.29 -4.93 11.36
C VAL A 18 -2.86 -6.32 11.58
N ALA A 19 -2.44 -7.06 12.62
CA ALA A 19 -2.89 -8.44 12.85
C ALA A 19 -4.42 -8.60 12.84
N PRO A 20 -5.22 -7.75 13.55
CA PRO A 20 -6.67 -7.87 13.53
C PRO A 20 -7.28 -7.67 12.13
N LEU A 21 -6.66 -6.83 11.30
CA LEU A 21 -7.14 -6.54 9.95
C LEU A 21 -6.75 -7.64 8.97
N VAL A 22 -5.48 -8.07 8.96
CA VAL A 22 -5.01 -9.07 7.98
C VAL A 22 -5.61 -10.46 8.21
N MET A 23 -6.13 -10.73 9.42
CA MET A 23 -6.89 -11.95 9.74
C MET A 23 -8.40 -11.81 9.53
N ASN A 24 -8.91 -10.62 9.23
CA ASN A 24 -10.33 -10.39 9.01
C ASN A 24 -10.75 -10.87 7.60
N PRO A 25 -11.74 -11.77 7.47
CA PRO A 25 -12.24 -12.23 6.18
C PRO A 25 -12.74 -11.12 5.24
N GLU A 26 -13.28 -10.02 5.76
CA GLU A 26 -13.71 -8.87 4.96
C GLU A 26 -12.53 -8.15 4.32
N VAL A 27 -11.48 -7.92 5.10
CA VAL A 27 -10.24 -7.29 4.64
C VAL A 27 -9.54 -8.18 3.63
N LEU A 28 -9.49 -9.49 3.87
CA LEU A 28 -8.98 -10.46 2.90
C LEU A 28 -9.78 -10.45 1.60
N ARG A 29 -11.12 -10.37 1.65
CA ARG A 29 -11.96 -10.29 0.45
C ARG A 29 -11.65 -9.06 -0.41
N GLN A 30 -11.38 -7.91 0.20
CA GLN A 30 -10.94 -6.71 -0.54
C GLN A 30 -9.64 -6.97 -1.29
N ASN A 31 -8.71 -7.73 -0.69
CA ASN A 31 -7.49 -8.19 -1.35
C ASN A 31 -7.67 -9.50 -2.14
N ARG A 32 -8.90 -9.81 -2.59
CA ARG A 32 -9.28 -11.01 -3.35
C ARG A 32 -8.87 -12.34 -2.72
N ASN A 33 -8.99 -12.41 -1.40
CA ASN A 33 -8.56 -13.52 -0.55
C ASN A 33 -7.07 -13.86 -0.64
N TYR A 34 -6.24 -12.94 -1.16
CA TYR A 34 -4.80 -13.10 -1.16
C TYR A 34 -4.23 -12.66 0.19
N PRO A 35 -3.35 -13.45 0.82
CA PRO A 35 -2.78 -13.10 2.11
C PRO A 35 -1.85 -11.90 1.99
N PHE A 36 -1.84 -11.08 3.04
CA PHE A 36 -0.84 -10.03 3.20
C PHE A 36 0.51 -10.63 3.52
N LYS A 37 1.57 -10.14 2.88
CA LYS A 37 2.93 -10.65 3.01
C LYS A 37 3.85 -9.57 3.54
N THR A 38 4.77 -9.95 4.41
CA THR A 38 5.81 -9.06 4.92
C THR A 38 7.11 -9.83 5.13
N THR A 39 8.24 -9.15 5.00
CA THR A 39 9.59 -9.67 5.23
C THR A 39 10.48 -8.53 5.72
N LYS A 40 11.76 -8.80 6.02
CA LYS A 40 12.76 -7.76 6.32
C LYS A 40 12.96 -6.72 5.20
N LYS A 41 12.52 -7.03 3.97
CA LYS A 41 12.58 -6.10 2.82
C LYS A 41 11.37 -5.18 2.74
N HIS A 42 10.38 -5.37 3.60
CA HIS A 42 9.17 -4.55 3.57
C HIS A 42 9.30 -3.33 4.49
N GLN A 43 8.68 -2.24 4.04
CA GLN A 43 8.25 -1.12 4.85
C GLN A 43 6.74 -0.99 4.68
N TRP A 44 6.03 -0.55 5.71
CA TRP A 44 4.58 -0.40 5.71
C TRP A 44 4.23 1.02 6.09
N LEU A 45 3.42 1.68 5.26
CA LEU A 45 2.75 2.91 5.67
C LEU A 45 1.42 2.54 6.32
N ILE A 46 1.20 2.98 7.55
CA ILE A 46 -0.02 2.74 8.31
C ILE A 46 -0.74 4.08 8.51
N ALA A 47 -2.00 4.15 8.07
CA ALA A 47 -2.88 5.28 8.31
C ALA A 47 -3.72 5.04 9.57
N ILE A 48 -3.58 5.93 10.55
CA ILE A 48 -4.23 5.83 11.87
C ILE A 48 -5.12 7.05 12.09
N SER A 49 -6.36 6.84 12.50
CA SER A 49 -7.30 7.89 12.92
C SER A 49 -8.02 7.46 14.19
N GLN A 50 -8.01 8.31 15.23
CA GLN A 50 -8.63 8.01 16.53
C GLN A 50 -8.21 6.63 17.04
N GLU A 51 -6.91 6.35 17.04
CA GLU A 51 -6.29 5.08 17.49
C GLU A 51 -6.64 3.84 16.64
N ASN A 52 -7.45 3.99 15.59
CA ASN A 52 -7.82 2.90 14.70
C ASN A 52 -7.01 2.95 13.40
N VAL A 53 -6.52 1.79 12.96
CA VAL A 53 -5.94 1.64 11.62
C VAL A 53 -7.06 1.73 10.58
N ILE A 54 -7.00 2.74 9.73
CA ILE A 54 -7.98 3.00 8.66
C ILE A 54 -7.42 2.68 7.27
N GLY A 55 -6.14 2.33 7.17
CA GLY A 55 -5.54 1.85 5.93
C GLY A 55 -4.08 1.49 6.13
N PHE A 56 -3.54 0.69 5.22
CA PHE A 56 -2.13 0.38 5.18
C PHE A 56 -1.65 0.09 3.76
N LEU A 57 -0.37 0.34 3.50
CA LEU A 57 0.27 0.18 2.21
C LEU A 57 1.63 -0.52 2.39
N PRO A 58 1.69 -1.85 2.18
CA PRO A 58 2.93 -2.61 2.20
C PRO A 58 3.77 -2.29 0.97
N MET A 59 5.07 -2.11 1.19
CA MET A 59 6.04 -1.75 0.18
C MET A 59 7.26 -2.64 0.29
N GLU A 60 7.51 -3.47 -0.72
CA GLU A 60 8.71 -4.30 -0.77
C GLU A 60 9.85 -3.56 -1.50
N ILE A 61 10.98 -3.37 -0.82
CA ILE A 61 12.17 -2.76 -1.38
C ILE A 61 12.99 -3.84 -2.09
N ARG A 62 13.22 -3.67 -3.40
CA ARG A 62 14.05 -4.55 -4.23
C ARG A 62 14.89 -3.74 -5.20
N ASP A 63 16.21 -3.85 -5.08
CA ASP A 63 17.16 -3.14 -5.94
C ASP A 63 16.87 -1.63 -5.98
N LYS A 64 16.54 -1.08 -7.16
CA LYS A 64 16.13 0.33 -7.36
C LYS A 64 14.61 0.54 -7.39
N GLN A 65 13.83 -0.39 -6.84
CA GLN A 65 12.37 -0.37 -6.90
C GLN A 65 11.74 -0.54 -5.53
N VAL A 66 10.62 0.16 -5.36
CA VAL A 66 9.70 -0.02 -4.24
C VAL A 66 8.38 -0.56 -4.80
N ILE A 67 8.02 -1.78 -4.41
CA ILE A 67 6.87 -2.50 -4.95
C ILE A 67 5.71 -2.40 -3.97
N ILE A 68 4.69 -1.64 -4.34
CA ILE A 68 3.41 -1.51 -3.67
C ILE A 68 2.51 -2.69 -4.07
N ASN A 69 2.02 -3.45 -3.09
CA ASN A 69 1.07 -4.53 -3.34
C ASN A 69 0.27 -4.84 -2.07
N ASN A 70 -0.90 -5.46 -2.24
CA ASN A 70 -1.75 -5.93 -1.14
C ASN A 70 -2.05 -4.82 -0.10
N TYR A 71 -2.45 -3.64 -0.56
CA TYR A 71 -2.84 -2.54 0.33
C TYR A 71 -4.33 -2.65 0.73
N TYR A 72 -4.70 -1.92 1.77
CA TYR A 72 -6.04 -1.91 2.34
C TYR A 72 -6.44 -0.48 2.73
N THR A 73 -7.72 -0.16 2.55
CA THR A 73 -8.35 1.01 3.16
C THR A 73 -9.71 0.64 3.71
N LYS A 74 -10.04 1.15 4.90
CA LYS A 74 -11.35 0.94 5.49
C LYS A 74 -12.41 1.52 4.56
N GLU A 75 -13.44 0.73 4.28
CA GLU A 75 -14.58 1.11 3.41
C GLU A 75 -14.15 1.55 2.00
N GLU A 76 -13.02 1.04 1.48
CA GLU A 76 -12.48 1.42 0.16
C GLU A 76 -12.26 2.94 0.02
N ASN A 77 -11.86 3.59 1.12
CA ASN A 77 -11.67 5.03 1.20
C ASN A 77 -10.51 5.52 0.31
N GLN A 78 -10.87 6.19 -0.79
CA GLN A 78 -9.92 6.70 -1.78
C GLN A 78 -9.03 7.83 -1.26
N GLU A 79 -9.50 8.65 -0.31
CA GLU A 79 -8.70 9.73 0.28
C GLU A 79 -7.56 9.16 1.14
N VAL A 80 -7.84 8.09 1.88
CA VAL A 80 -6.83 7.37 2.65
C VAL A 80 -5.82 6.71 1.71
N LEU A 81 -6.28 6.12 0.60
CA LEU A 81 -5.38 5.53 -0.40
C LEU A 81 -4.48 6.59 -1.04
N ASP A 82 -5.03 7.73 -1.46
CA ASP A 82 -4.27 8.87 -1.99
C ASP A 82 -3.22 9.37 -1.00
N LEU A 83 -3.60 9.52 0.28
CA LEU A 83 -2.68 9.93 1.33
C LEU A 83 -1.52 8.93 1.53
N LEU A 84 -1.81 7.63 1.53
CA LEU A 84 -0.79 6.58 1.62
C LEU A 84 0.15 6.61 0.41
N ILE A 85 -0.37 6.76 -0.81
CA ILE A 85 0.43 6.85 -2.04
C ILE A 85 1.34 8.09 -2.01
N LYS A 86 0.81 9.26 -1.63
CA LYS A 86 1.59 10.49 -1.49
C LYS A 86 2.73 10.34 -0.49
N ASN A 87 2.50 9.65 0.62
CA ASN A 87 3.57 9.38 1.59
C ASN A 87 4.59 8.37 1.04
N ALA A 88 4.18 7.34 0.29
CA ALA A 88 5.11 6.44 -0.37
C ALA A 88 6.03 7.20 -1.33
N ILE A 89 5.46 8.10 -2.14
CA ILE A 89 6.23 8.98 -3.03
C ILE A 89 7.17 9.89 -2.22
N LYS A 90 6.69 10.50 -1.14
CA LYS A 90 7.52 11.37 -0.30
C LYS A 90 8.71 10.64 0.33
N PHE A 91 8.53 9.40 0.78
CA PHE A 91 9.59 8.66 1.47
C PHE A 91 10.58 7.97 0.54
N PHE A 92 10.17 7.65 -0.69
CA PHE A 92 10.96 6.80 -1.59
C PHE A 92 11.15 7.34 -3.01
N GLY A 93 10.39 8.35 -3.41
CA GLY A 93 10.34 8.82 -4.80
C GLY A 93 11.65 9.42 -5.32
N ASP A 94 12.48 9.97 -4.43
CA ASP A 94 13.75 10.58 -4.80
C ASP A 94 14.85 9.54 -5.08
N ASP A 95 14.73 8.32 -4.53
CA ASP A 95 15.77 7.28 -4.59
C ASP A 95 15.34 6.02 -5.36
N TYR A 96 14.03 5.83 -5.57
CA TYR A 96 13.47 4.58 -6.09
C TYR A 96 12.37 4.82 -7.13
N TYR A 97 12.30 3.93 -8.11
CA TYR A 97 11.09 3.79 -8.93
C TYR A 97 10.00 3.11 -8.11
N LEU A 98 8.80 3.69 -8.08
CA LEU A 98 7.65 3.05 -7.45
C LEU A 98 6.93 2.19 -8.48
N VAL A 99 6.67 0.94 -8.12
CA VAL A 99 5.89 -0.02 -8.91
C VAL A 99 4.70 -0.45 -8.09
N SER A 100 3.53 -0.58 -8.70
CA SER A 100 2.32 -1.05 -8.02
C SER A 100 1.65 -2.19 -8.78
N VAL A 101 1.15 -3.17 -8.04
CA VAL A 101 0.11 -4.09 -8.52
C VAL A 101 -1.24 -3.51 -8.11
N THR A 102 -1.88 -2.79 -9.03
CA THR A 102 -3.06 -1.97 -8.75
C THR A 102 -4.33 -2.69 -9.17
N GLN A 103 -5.32 -2.76 -8.27
CA GLN A 103 -6.66 -3.22 -8.65
C GLN A 103 -7.30 -2.22 -9.62
N ARG A 104 -8.06 -2.72 -10.61
CA ARG A 104 -8.63 -1.87 -11.66
C ARG A 104 -9.45 -0.67 -11.12
N GLN A 105 -10.15 -0.84 -10.01
CA GLN A 105 -10.95 0.23 -9.39
C GLN A 105 -10.10 1.37 -8.81
N HIS A 106 -8.82 1.13 -8.49
CA HIS A 106 -7.91 2.10 -7.89
C HIS A 106 -7.00 2.80 -8.91
N ILE A 107 -7.11 2.45 -10.21
CA ILE A 107 -6.32 3.07 -11.27
C ILE A 107 -6.40 4.60 -11.24
N PRO A 108 -7.59 5.24 -11.09
CA PRO A 108 -7.69 6.69 -11.08
C PRO A 108 -6.82 7.35 -10.00
N THR A 109 -6.78 6.79 -8.79
CA THR A 109 -5.98 7.31 -7.67
C THR A 109 -4.49 7.22 -7.96
N PHE A 110 -4.02 6.12 -8.56
CA PHE A 110 -2.61 5.98 -8.95
C PHE A 110 -2.23 6.90 -10.12
N LEU A 111 -3.09 7.05 -11.13
CA LEU A 111 -2.86 8.00 -12.24
C LEU A 111 -2.74 9.44 -11.74
N GLN A 112 -3.61 9.86 -10.81
CA GLN A 112 -3.56 11.19 -10.20
C GLN A 112 -2.22 11.46 -9.47
N ASN A 113 -1.58 10.41 -8.96
CA ASN A 113 -0.29 10.47 -8.28
C ASN A 113 0.91 10.24 -9.22
N GLY A 114 0.70 10.33 -10.54
CA GLY A 114 1.77 10.30 -11.54
C GLY A 114 2.28 8.90 -11.90
N PHE A 115 1.55 7.84 -11.54
CA PHE A 115 1.83 6.50 -12.06
C PHE A 115 1.30 6.35 -13.48
N THR A 116 1.96 5.53 -14.29
CA THR A 116 1.51 5.11 -15.62
C THR A 116 1.33 3.60 -15.68
N ILE A 117 0.46 3.12 -16.57
CA ILE A 117 0.22 1.68 -16.75
C ILE A 117 1.38 1.09 -17.56
N GLU A 118 2.06 0.06 -17.03
CA GLU A 118 3.09 -0.71 -17.75
C GLU A 118 2.54 -2.00 -18.36
N LEU A 119 1.61 -2.67 -17.66
CA LEU A 119 1.09 -3.97 -18.08
C LEU A 119 -0.33 -4.17 -17.54
N GLU A 120 -1.21 -4.75 -18.36
CA GLU A 120 -2.57 -5.05 -17.97
C GLU A 120 -2.82 -6.56 -17.82
N TRP A 121 -3.48 -6.94 -16.74
CA TRP A 121 -4.05 -8.26 -16.53
C TRP A 121 -5.57 -8.16 -16.35
N LYS A 122 -6.25 -9.31 -16.32
CA LYS A 122 -7.73 -9.39 -16.17
C LYS A 122 -8.27 -8.56 -15.00
N ASN A 123 -7.57 -8.58 -13.88
CA ASN A 123 -8.05 -8.08 -12.59
C ASN A 123 -7.23 -6.92 -12.03
N TYR A 124 -6.00 -6.76 -12.52
CA TYR A 124 -5.00 -5.85 -11.98
C TYR A 124 -4.23 -5.23 -13.13
N VAL A 125 -3.58 -4.11 -12.85
CA VAL A 125 -2.59 -3.51 -13.75
C VAL A 125 -1.29 -3.32 -12.99
N LYS A 126 -0.17 -3.53 -13.67
CA LYS A 126 1.12 -3.08 -13.18
C LYS A 126 1.23 -1.61 -13.52
N MET A 127 1.48 -0.78 -12.53
CA MET A 127 1.73 0.64 -12.72
C MET A 127 3.12 1.01 -12.25
N LYS A 128 3.71 2.06 -12.82
CA LYS A 128 5.02 2.56 -12.44
C LYS A 128 5.02 4.08 -12.37
N LYS A 129 5.68 4.62 -11.36
CA LYS A 129 6.13 6.01 -11.32
C LYS A 129 7.66 6.01 -11.39
N ALA A 130 8.19 6.72 -12.39
CA ALA A 130 9.62 6.99 -12.47
C ALA A 130 10.07 7.88 -11.30
N GLU A 131 11.38 7.89 -11.04
CA GLU A 131 12.06 8.85 -10.14
C GLU A 131 11.59 10.28 -10.48
#